data_AF-A0A8T0XT68-F1
#
_entry.id   AF-A0A8T0XT68-F1
#
_cell.length_a   1.000
_cell.length_b   1.000
_cell.length_c   1.000
_cell.angle_alpha   90.00
_cell.angle_beta   90.00
_cell.angle_gamma   90.00
#
_symmetry.space_group_name_H-M   'P 1'
#
loop_
_entity.id
_entity.type
_entity.pdbx_description
1 polymer ?
#
loop_
_entity_poly.entity_id
_entity_poly.type
_entity_poly.pdbx_seq_one_letter_code
_entity_poly.pdbx_strand_id
1 'polypeptide(L)'
;MSDHCPLLVTQLPSGPRRKPFRFESFWPKLPGFLEVVQQSWNKPCHSGNKVRLLHVKLSRLSKALRRWSREQIHPLKLAADIAAEIVRLLDQVQENRPLTAAELALRKKAKARTLGFATIRKIKIRQRARLTWIKLSDANTKIFQLRANGRRYRYKAVTGC
;
A
#
# COMPACT_ATOMS: atom_id res chain seq x y z
N MET A 1 28.43 18.71 43.43
CA MET A 1 27.65 17.55 42.96
C MET A 1 26.33 18.08 42.45
N SER A 2 26.04 17.87 41.16
CA SER A 2 24.90 18.49 40.47
C SER A 2 23.74 17.50 40.47
N ASP A 3 22.66 17.85 41.17
CA ASP A 3 21.39 17.12 41.17
C ASP A 3 20.71 17.27 39.81
N HIS A 4 21.09 16.41 38.87
CA HIS A 4 20.34 16.22 37.63
C HIS A 4 19.16 15.30 37.91
N CYS A 5 18.03 15.87 38.32
CA CYS A 5 16.75 15.18 38.34
C CYS A 5 16.28 14.97 36.88
N PRO A 6 16.19 13.74 36.36
CA PRO A 6 15.69 13.51 35.02
C PRO A 6 14.16 13.64 35.04
N LEU A 7 13.64 14.61 34.28
CA LEU A 7 12.20 14.75 34.04
C LEU A 7 11.69 13.52 33.27
N LEU A 8 10.95 12.66 33.97
CA LEU A 8 10.25 11.52 33.39
C LEU A 8 9.05 12.05 32.58
N VAL A 9 9.21 12.21 31.27
CA VAL A 9 8.10 12.53 30.37
C VAL A 9 7.27 11.27 30.16
N THR A 10 6.27 11.07 31.03
CA THR A 10 5.31 9.98 30.87
C THR A 10 4.48 10.23 29.61
N GLN A 11 4.71 9.43 28.57
CA GLN A 11 3.90 9.48 27.36
C GLN A 11 2.48 9.01 27.70
N LEU A 12 1.56 9.96 27.88
CA LEU A 12 0.12 9.67 27.89
C LEU A 12 -0.21 8.80 26.66
N PRO A 13 -1.08 7.79 26.79
CA PRO A 13 -1.43 6.92 25.68
C PRO A 13 -2.02 7.76 24.55
N SER A 14 -1.19 8.06 23.55
CA SER A 14 -1.61 8.78 22.36
C SER A 14 -2.64 7.90 21.67
N GLY A 15 -3.91 8.34 21.64
CA GLY A 15 -5.00 7.67 20.93
C GLY A 15 -4.61 7.28 19.50
N PRO A 16 -5.40 6.42 18.82
CA PRO A 16 -5.01 5.85 17.54
C PRO A 16 -4.62 6.92 16.51
N ARG A 17 -3.30 7.07 16.28
CA ARG A 17 -2.76 8.07 15.36
C ARG A 17 -3.28 7.81 13.96
N ARG A 18 -3.92 8.84 13.36
CA ARG A 18 -4.39 8.77 11.97
C ARG A 18 -3.21 8.42 11.05
N LYS A 19 -3.33 7.33 10.29
CA LYS A 19 -2.29 6.93 9.33
C LYS A 19 -2.09 8.09 8.33
N PRO A 20 -0.84 8.58 8.12
CA PRO A 20 -0.58 9.65 7.16
C PRO A 20 -0.93 9.20 5.74
N PHE A 21 -1.31 10.15 4.90
CA PHE A 21 -1.47 9.90 3.47
C PHE A 21 -0.12 9.53 2.85
N ARG A 22 -0.12 8.53 1.97
CA ARG A 22 1.05 8.13 1.19
C ARG A 22 0.56 7.82 -0.21
N PHE A 23 1.10 8.54 -1.17
CA PHE A 23 0.92 8.25 -2.58
C PHE A 23 1.58 6.92 -2.91
N GLU A 24 0.91 6.03 -3.63
CA GLU A 24 1.52 4.77 -4.10
C GLU A 24 1.89 4.94 -5.59
N SER A 25 3.13 4.60 -5.96
CA SER A 25 3.69 4.96 -7.28
C SER A 25 3.02 4.29 -8.48
N PHE A 26 2.24 3.23 -8.26
CA PHE A 26 1.51 2.54 -9.32
C PHE A 26 0.14 3.19 -9.62
N TRP A 27 -0.34 4.12 -8.79
CA TRP A 27 -1.65 4.75 -8.99
C TRP A 27 -1.83 5.41 -10.37
N PRO A 28 -0.85 6.12 -10.95
CA PRO A 28 -0.99 6.71 -12.28
C PRO A 28 -1.23 5.70 -13.40
N LYS A 29 -0.91 4.43 -13.18
CA LYS A 29 -1.10 3.35 -14.16
C LYS A 29 -2.47 2.69 -14.08
N LEU A 30 -3.29 3.05 -13.09
CA LEU A 30 -4.62 2.50 -12.90
C LEU A 30 -5.66 3.37 -13.60
N PRO A 31 -6.70 2.75 -14.20
CA PRO A 31 -7.80 3.49 -14.81
C PRO A 31 -8.51 4.36 -13.76
N GLY A 32 -9.00 5.52 -14.19
CA GLY A 32 -9.72 6.47 -13.34
C GLY A 32 -8.84 7.33 -12.41
N PHE A 33 -7.52 7.11 -12.34
CA PHE A 33 -6.64 7.93 -11.50
C PHE A 33 -6.70 9.42 -11.87
N LEU A 34 -6.48 9.74 -13.14
CA LEU A 34 -6.45 11.12 -13.63
C LEU A 34 -7.81 11.81 -13.44
N GLU A 35 -8.89 11.07 -13.65
CA GLU A 35 -10.25 11.57 -13.50
C GLU A 35 -10.52 12.00 -12.04
N VAL A 36 -10.16 11.16 -11.06
CA VAL A 36 -10.28 11.50 -9.63
C VAL A 36 -9.41 12.70 -9.25
N VAL A 37 -8.21 12.80 -9.84
CA VAL A 37 -7.33 13.95 -9.62
C VAL A 37 -7.99 15.23 -10.15
N GLN A 38 -8.45 15.24 -11.40
CA GLN A 38 -9.09 16.40 -12.02
C GLN A 38 -10.36 16.81 -11.27
N GLN A 39 -11.25 15.86 -10.99
CA GLN A 39 -12.49 16.10 -10.23
C GLN A 39 -12.21 16.67 -8.84
N SER A 40 -11.16 16.20 -8.14
CA SER A 40 -10.83 16.73 -6.82
C SER A 40 -10.12 18.09 -6.90
N TRP A 41 -9.31 18.33 -7.93
CA TRP A 41 -8.47 19.52 -8.06
C TRP A 41 -9.24 20.75 -8.54
N ASN A 42 -10.23 20.53 -9.41
CA ASN A 42 -11.07 21.57 -10.00
C ASN A 42 -12.21 22.02 -9.10
N LYS A 43 -12.42 21.37 -7.94
CA LYS A 43 -13.42 21.82 -6.97
C LYS A 43 -13.11 23.23 -6.48
N PRO A 44 -14.08 24.15 -6.48
CA PRO A 44 -13.85 25.52 -6.06
C PRO A 44 -13.35 25.56 -4.61
N CYS A 45 -12.38 26.43 -4.38
CA CYS A 45 -11.91 26.81 -3.06
C CYS A 45 -11.56 28.30 -3.09
N HIS A 46 -11.99 29.03 -2.08
CA HIS A 46 -11.74 30.46 -1.96
C HIS A 46 -10.97 30.70 -0.67
N SER A 47 -9.81 31.35 -0.77
CA SER A 47 -9.02 31.82 0.36
C SER A 47 -8.11 32.95 -0.10
N GLY A 48 -8.05 34.05 0.65
CA GLY A 48 -7.10 35.13 0.37
C GLY A 48 -5.63 34.70 0.53
N ASN A 49 -5.38 33.59 1.23
CA ASN A 49 -4.04 33.03 1.39
C ASN A 49 -3.81 31.87 0.42
N LYS A 50 -2.86 32.06 -0.53
CA LYS A 50 -2.49 31.08 -1.56
C LYS A 50 -1.94 29.77 -0.98
N VAL A 51 -1.21 29.81 0.13
CA VAL A 51 -0.68 28.60 0.81
C VAL A 51 -1.84 27.80 1.42
N ARG A 52 -2.79 28.47 2.05
CA ARG A 52 -4.00 27.83 2.59
C ARG A 52 -4.84 27.21 1.47
N LEU A 53 -4.95 27.89 0.33
CA LEU A 53 -5.63 27.38 -0.86
C LEU A 53 -5.01 26.05 -1.33
N LEU A 54 -3.68 26.01 -1.50
CA LEU A 54 -2.95 24.82 -1.91
C LEU A 54 -3.12 23.69 -0.89
N HIS A 55 -3.00 23.99 0.41
CA HIS A 55 -3.20 23.01 1.48
C HIS A 55 -4.60 22.38 1.43
N VAL A 56 -5.64 23.17 1.18
CA VAL A 56 -7.02 22.66 1.03
C VAL A 56 -7.14 21.74 -0.19
N LYS A 57 -6.56 22.12 -1.34
CA LYS A 57 -6.57 21.28 -2.55
C LYS A 57 -5.87 19.94 -2.32
N LEU A 58 -4.66 19.96 -1.75
CA LEU A 58 -3.90 18.75 -1.44
C LEU A 58 -4.60 17.88 -0.40
N SER A 59 -5.22 18.48 0.61
CA SER A 59 -5.99 17.77 1.63
C SER A 59 -7.22 17.08 1.03
N ARG A 60 -7.95 17.74 0.14
CA ARG A 60 -9.09 17.14 -0.58
C ARG A 60 -8.63 16.01 -1.49
N LEU A 61 -7.59 16.25 -2.28
CA LEU A 61 -7.01 15.25 -3.18
C LEU A 61 -6.54 14.00 -2.43
N SER A 62 -5.86 14.18 -1.29
CA SER A 62 -5.39 13.04 -0.48
C SER A 62 -6.53 12.16 0.04
N LYS A 63 -7.68 12.77 0.42
CA LYS A 63 -8.88 12.05 0.85
C LYS A 63 -9.56 11.35 -0.32
N ALA A 64 -9.68 12.01 -1.47
CA ALA A 64 -10.26 11.44 -2.69
C ALA A 64 -9.45 10.23 -3.17
N LEU A 65 -8.13 10.38 -3.31
CA LEU A 65 -7.23 9.28 -3.71
C LEU A 65 -7.23 8.14 -2.70
N ARG A 66 -7.34 8.41 -1.40
CA ARG A 66 -7.45 7.36 -0.38
C ARG A 66 -8.75 6.57 -0.51
N ARG A 67 -9.86 7.21 -0.86
CA ARG A 67 -11.15 6.55 -1.10
C ARG A 67 -11.08 5.71 -2.37
N TRP A 68 -10.75 6.34 -3.50
CA TRP A 68 -10.59 5.69 -4.80
C TRP A 68 -9.63 4.49 -4.73
N SER A 69 -8.47 4.64 -4.08
CA SER A 69 -7.51 3.54 -3.94
C SER A 69 -8.07 2.35 -3.17
N ARG A 70 -9.00 2.53 -2.23
CA ARG A 70 -9.64 1.40 -1.53
C ARG A 70 -10.63 0.70 -2.44
N GLU A 71 -11.43 1.47 -3.16
CA GLU A 71 -12.43 0.98 -4.13
C GLU A 71 -11.77 0.19 -5.27
N GLN A 72 -10.58 0.63 -5.73
CA GLN A 72 -9.85 -0.07 -6.79
C GLN A 72 -9.04 -1.28 -6.28
N ILE A 73 -8.37 -1.18 -5.13
CA ILE A 73 -7.45 -2.23 -4.67
C ILE A 73 -8.18 -3.37 -3.95
N HIS A 74 -9.29 -3.10 -3.27
CA HIS A 74 -10.00 -4.13 -2.52
C HIS A 74 -10.55 -5.26 -3.40
N PRO A 75 -11.22 -4.98 -4.54
CA PRO A 75 -11.67 -6.02 -5.47
C PRO A 75 -10.50 -6.81 -6.07
N LEU A 76 -9.40 -6.13 -6.42
CA LEU A 76 -8.19 -6.79 -6.95
C LEU A 76 -7.59 -7.77 -5.93
N LYS A 77 -7.58 -7.40 -4.65
CA LYS A 77 -7.13 -8.28 -3.59
C LYS A 77 -8.04 -9.51 -3.49
N LEU A 78 -9.36 -9.29 -3.42
CA LEU A 78 -10.33 -10.39 -3.31
C LEU A 78 -10.22 -11.35 -4.49
N ALA A 79 -10.10 -10.83 -5.72
CA ALA A 79 -9.93 -11.64 -6.92
C ALA A 79 -8.63 -12.45 -6.90
N ALA A 80 -7.55 -11.90 -6.33
CA ALA A 80 -6.28 -12.61 -6.17
C ALA A 80 -6.34 -13.68 -5.06
N ASP A 81 -7.05 -13.41 -3.97
CA ASP A 81 -7.25 -14.38 -2.88
C ASP A 81 -8.08 -15.59 -3.39
N ILE A 82 -9.16 -15.32 -4.14
CA ILE A 82 -9.96 -16.39 -4.81
C ILE A 82 -9.10 -17.16 -5.82
N ALA A 83 -8.31 -16.46 -6.63
CA ALA A 83 -7.42 -17.11 -7.60
C ALA A 83 -6.36 -17.99 -6.92
N ALA A 84 -5.83 -17.57 -5.77
CA ALA A 84 -4.90 -18.37 -4.99
C ALA A 84 -5.57 -19.65 -4.45
N GLU A 85 -6.83 -19.56 -4.01
CA GLU A 85 -7.58 -20.73 -3.55
C GLU A 85 -7.87 -21.72 -4.69
N ILE A 86 -8.23 -21.24 -5.88
CA ILE A 86 -8.38 -22.09 -7.07
C ILE A 86 -7.07 -22.83 -7.38
N VAL A 87 -5.93 -22.15 -7.30
CA VAL A 87 -4.63 -22.80 -7.51
C VAL A 87 -4.40 -23.88 -6.45
N ARG A 88 -4.68 -23.59 -5.18
CA ARG A 88 -4.53 -24.55 -4.08
C ARG A 88 -5.39 -25.80 -4.29
N LEU A 89 -6.65 -25.64 -4.67
CA LEU A 89 -7.57 -26.75 -4.94
C LEU A 89 -7.09 -27.60 -6.13
N LEU A 90 -6.65 -26.97 -7.21
CA LEU A 90 -6.12 -27.68 -8.37
C LEU A 90 -4.80 -28.40 -8.08
N ASP A 91 -3.97 -27.85 -7.20
CA ASP A 91 -2.75 -28.51 -6.74
C ASP A 91 -3.10 -29.79 -5.95
N GLN A 92 -4.11 -29.74 -5.08
CA GLN A 92 -4.61 -30.92 -4.35
C GLN A 92 -5.24 -31.98 -5.27
N VAL A 93 -5.97 -31.57 -6.31
CA VAL A 93 -6.50 -32.52 -7.31
C VAL A 93 -5.35 -33.21 -8.06
N GLN A 94 -4.29 -32.47 -8.38
CA GLN A 94 -3.13 -32.99 -9.10
C GLN A 94 -2.39 -34.09 -8.34
N GLU A 95 -2.48 -34.12 -7.00
CA GLU A 95 -1.90 -35.19 -6.16
C GLU A 95 -2.62 -36.53 -6.36
N ASN A 96 -3.90 -36.52 -6.72
CA ASN A 96 -4.72 -37.73 -6.86
C ASN A 96 -4.89 -38.17 -8.33
N ARG A 97 -4.92 -37.22 -9.27
CA ARG A 97 -5.07 -37.50 -10.71
C ARG A 97 -4.43 -36.41 -11.58
N PRO A 98 -4.07 -36.70 -12.84
CA PRO A 98 -3.68 -35.65 -13.77
C PRO A 98 -4.82 -34.64 -14.00
N LEU A 99 -4.44 -33.38 -14.18
CA LEU A 99 -5.36 -32.29 -14.51
C LEU A 99 -5.77 -32.37 -15.98
N THR A 100 -7.03 -32.07 -16.26
CA THR A 100 -7.55 -31.91 -17.62
C THR A 100 -7.01 -30.63 -18.27
N ALA A 101 -7.09 -30.54 -19.61
CA ALA A 101 -6.66 -29.36 -20.34
C ALA A 101 -7.39 -28.07 -19.88
N ALA A 102 -8.68 -28.17 -19.56
CA ALA A 102 -9.47 -27.05 -19.05
C ALA A 102 -9.00 -26.59 -17.65
N GLU A 103 -8.71 -27.53 -16.75
CA GLU A 103 -8.17 -27.25 -15.42
C GLU A 103 -6.78 -26.62 -15.48
N LEU A 104 -5.92 -27.09 -16.38
CA LEU A 104 -4.60 -26.48 -16.63
C LEU A 104 -4.73 -25.02 -17.12
N ALA A 105 -5.66 -24.76 -18.04
CA ALA A 105 -5.93 -23.41 -18.52
C ALA A 105 -6.46 -22.50 -17.40
N LEU A 106 -7.36 -23.01 -16.55
CA LEU A 106 -7.87 -22.31 -15.38
C LEU A 106 -6.74 -21.99 -14.39
N ARG A 107 -5.91 -22.98 -14.05
CA ARG A 107 -4.75 -22.83 -13.17
C ARG A 107 -3.80 -21.76 -13.68
N LYS A 108 -3.51 -21.74 -14.99
CA LYS A 108 -2.66 -20.72 -15.62
C LYS A 108 -3.25 -19.31 -15.46
N LYS A 109 -4.55 -19.14 -15.71
CA LYS A 109 -5.25 -17.85 -15.52
C LYS A 109 -5.24 -17.42 -14.05
N ALA A 110 -5.50 -18.35 -13.13
CA ALA A 110 -5.50 -18.08 -11.70
C ALA A 110 -4.11 -17.69 -11.18
N LYS A 111 -3.06 -18.43 -11.55
CA LYS A 111 -1.66 -18.07 -11.24
C LYS A 111 -1.29 -16.68 -11.74
N ALA A 112 -1.69 -16.32 -12.97
CA ALA A 112 -1.42 -14.99 -13.53
C ALA A 112 -2.06 -13.88 -12.69
N ARG A 113 -3.30 -14.05 -12.21
CA ARG A 113 -3.98 -13.08 -11.33
C ARG A 113 -3.27 -12.92 -9.99
N THR A 114 -2.89 -14.03 -9.35
CA THR A 114 -2.16 -14.03 -8.07
C THR A 114 -0.81 -13.31 -8.22
N LEU A 115 -0.06 -13.60 -9.29
CA LEU A 115 1.23 -12.95 -9.59
C LEU A 115 1.08 -11.45 -9.89
N GLY A 116 0.04 -11.06 -10.62
CA GLY A 116 -0.28 -9.66 -10.89
C GLY A 116 -0.47 -8.87 -9.59
N PHE A 117 -1.25 -9.41 -8.65
CA PHE A 117 -1.46 -8.76 -7.35
C PHE A 117 -0.20 -8.77 -6.46
N ALA A 118 0.58 -9.86 -6.49
CA ALA A 118 1.87 -9.93 -5.80
C ALA A 118 2.84 -8.83 -6.29
N THR A 119 2.81 -8.50 -7.59
CA THR A 119 3.61 -7.41 -8.17
C THR A 119 3.22 -6.05 -7.59
N ILE A 120 1.92 -5.76 -7.48
CA ILE A 120 1.42 -4.53 -6.83
C ILE A 120 1.91 -4.44 -5.38
N ARG A 121 1.82 -5.55 -4.63
CA ARG A 121 2.32 -5.63 -3.24
C ARG A 121 3.83 -5.39 -3.18
N LYS A 122 4.61 -5.94 -4.11
CA LYS A 122 6.06 -5.75 -4.19
C LYS A 122 6.43 -4.29 -4.43
N ILE A 123 5.76 -3.60 -5.37
CA ILE A 123 5.97 -2.17 -5.64
C ILE A 123 5.74 -1.35 -4.35
N LYS A 124 4.62 -1.60 -3.67
CA LYS A 124 4.24 -0.95 -2.41
C LYS A 124 5.27 -1.17 -1.30
N ILE A 125 5.77 -2.38 -1.14
CA ILE A 125 6.80 -2.71 -0.14
C ILE A 125 8.12 -2.00 -0.49
N ARG A 126 8.55 -2.04 -1.76
CA ARG A 126 9.78 -1.38 -2.24
C ARG A 126 9.74 0.13 -1.97
N GLN A 127 8.62 0.78 -2.31
CA GLN A 127 8.42 2.20 -2.06
C GLN A 127 8.53 2.54 -0.56
N ARG A 128 7.94 1.71 0.30
CA ARG A 128 8.00 1.90 1.76
C ARG A 128 9.38 1.69 2.36
N ALA A 129 10.13 0.75 1.82
CA ALA A 129 11.51 0.51 2.24
C ALA A 129 12.50 1.56 1.70
N ARG A 130 12.09 2.38 0.72
CA ARG A 130 12.95 3.24 -0.14
C ARG A 130 14.16 2.48 -0.68
N LEU A 131 13.93 1.29 -1.19
CA LEU A 131 14.97 0.48 -1.82
C LEU A 131 15.01 0.82 -3.31
N THR A 132 15.96 1.66 -3.70
CA THR A 132 16.20 2.04 -5.10
C THR A 132 17.03 0.99 -5.85
N TRP A 133 17.85 0.19 -5.15
CA TRP A 133 18.95 -0.60 -5.72
C TRP A 133 18.80 -2.14 -5.76
N ILE A 134 17.59 -2.70 -5.67
CA ILE A 134 17.42 -4.17 -5.71
C ILE A 134 16.68 -4.60 -6.99
N LYS A 135 17.31 -5.46 -7.80
CA LYS A 135 16.73 -6.01 -9.04
C LYS A 135 15.44 -6.79 -8.72
N LEU A 136 14.50 -6.79 -9.67
CA LEU A 136 13.20 -7.48 -9.59
C LEU A 136 13.30 -8.99 -9.26
N SER A 137 14.49 -9.59 -9.37
CA SER A 137 14.76 -11.02 -9.15
C SER A 137 15.00 -11.42 -7.69
N ASP A 138 15.31 -10.49 -6.78
CA ASP A 138 15.60 -10.86 -5.40
C ASP A 138 14.30 -10.88 -4.56
N ALA A 139 13.99 -12.04 -4.01
CA ALA A 139 12.68 -12.41 -3.48
C ALA A 139 12.64 -12.57 -1.96
N ASN A 140 13.63 -12.03 -1.23
CA ASN A 140 13.64 -12.18 0.23
C ASN A 140 12.68 -11.21 0.94
N THR A 141 11.38 -11.56 0.89
CA THR A 141 10.23 -10.81 1.45
C THR A 141 10.43 -10.44 2.93
N LYS A 142 11.19 -11.23 3.70
CA LYS A 142 11.47 -11.01 5.13
C LYS A 142 12.32 -9.76 5.37
N ILE A 143 13.40 -9.59 4.60
CA ILE A 143 14.27 -8.39 4.68
C ILE A 143 13.49 -7.13 4.30
N PHE A 144 12.68 -7.23 3.24
CA PHE A 144 11.84 -6.11 2.80
C PHE A 144 10.82 -5.69 3.87
N GLN A 145 10.17 -6.67 4.51
CA GLN A 145 9.21 -6.41 5.59
C GLN A 145 9.90 -5.81 6.83
N LEU A 146 11.03 -6.36 7.26
CA LEU A 146 11.81 -5.86 8.39
C LEU A 146 12.28 -4.41 8.18
N ARG A 147 12.83 -4.09 7.01
CA ARG A 147 13.28 -2.71 6.71
C ARG A 147 12.12 -1.73 6.58
N ALA A 148 11.01 -2.13 5.95
CA ALA A 148 9.80 -1.31 5.88
C ALA A 148 9.19 -1.06 7.27
N ASN A 149 9.18 -2.08 8.14
CA ASN A 149 8.68 -1.99 9.51
C ASN A 149 9.61 -1.16 10.41
N GLY A 150 10.93 -1.37 10.35
CA GLY A 150 11.92 -0.58 11.09
C GLY A 150 11.85 0.90 10.74
N ARG A 151 11.60 1.25 9.46
CA ARG A 151 11.40 2.65 9.06
C ARG A 151 10.08 3.23 9.55
N ARG A 152 9.01 2.42 9.56
CA ARG A 152 7.74 2.81 10.19
C ARG A 152 7.92 3.14 11.67
N TYR A 153 8.85 2.49 12.36
CA TYR A 153 9.21 2.80 13.75
C TYR A 153 10.07 4.08 13.84
N ARG A 154 11.09 4.26 13.00
CA ARG A 154 11.92 5.49 12.99
C ARG A 154 11.13 6.76 12.68
N TYR A 155 10.14 6.71 11.79
CA TYR A 155 9.23 7.84 11.57
C TYR A 155 8.35 8.16 12.78
N LYS A 156 8.09 7.22 13.68
CA LYS A 156 7.39 7.50 14.95
C LYS A 156 8.30 8.20 15.97
N ALA A 157 9.61 8.03 15.86
CA ALA A 157 10.60 8.62 16.77
C ALA A 157 11.02 10.05 16.37
N VAL A 158 11.00 10.39 15.07
CA VAL A 158 11.50 11.69 14.56
C VAL A 158 10.41 12.77 14.45
N THR A 159 9.12 12.41 14.38
CA THR A 159 8.01 13.38 14.42
C THR A 159 7.34 13.41 15.81
N GLY A 160 8.14 13.21 16.85
CA GLY A 160 7.75 13.22 18.26
C GLY A 160 8.54 14.27 19.04
N CYS A 161 8.66 15.47 18.48
CA CYS A 161 8.88 16.73 19.19
C CYS A 161 7.74 17.66 18.77
#